data_AF-A0A7S1HUX4-F1
#
_entry.id   AF-A0A7S1HUX4-F1
#
_cell.length_a   1.000
_cell.length_b   1.000
_cell.length_c   1.000
_cell.angle_alpha   90.00
_cell.angle_beta   90.00
_cell.angle_gamma   90.00
#
_symmetry.space_group_name_H-M   'P 1'
#
loop_
_entity.id
_entity.type
_entity.pdbx_description
1 polymer ?
#
loop_
_entity_poly.entity_id
_entity_poly.type
_entity_poly.pdbx_seq_one_letter_code
_entity_poly.pdbx_strand_id
1 'polypeptide(L)'
;GEDQPGSTASAVEKQGPYASRGRHKKKKKPPPSAVPTTVVSNEDLCMDLYLASLHDLLDRLMAPLQPRHTLFLSIDGASVAKVPEKRNRRLKYRGPQRVWRAALTPGTRAMQQIADGAWEWALGYATRLGISCMLSDAQVSQEGETKIFNYILRRACIDPDTTFAVISKDSDTFVQGLACLTRHVFFVTYDVKPQTRRVELHVYSLWRAALACAYSLHVAFAAARCTSVPGADRHRDQLVFAPWAPTSTNASKAADPGPDPALGSDPQKVMQAPAGQGKRLLTEETGFPR
;
A
#
# COMPACT_ATOMS: atom_id res chain seq x y z
N GLY A 1 -36.72 1.27 -64.86
CA GLY A 1 -38.02 0.78 -64.39
C GLY A 1 -38.00 0.94 -62.89
N GLU A 2 -38.71 1.93 -62.33
CA GLU A 2 -40.19 1.95 -62.19
C GLU A 2 -40.58 0.88 -61.14
N ASP A 3 -41.32 1.14 -60.07
CA ASP A 3 -42.28 2.20 -59.78
C ASP A 3 -42.56 2.33 -58.28
N GLN A 4 -42.89 3.56 -57.85
CA GLN A 4 -43.80 3.81 -56.72
C GLN A 4 -45.26 3.80 -57.22
N PRO A 5 -46.24 3.69 -56.31
CA PRO A 5 -47.14 4.82 -56.03
C PRO A 5 -47.36 5.00 -54.51
N GLY A 6 -47.56 6.20 -53.92
CA GLY A 6 -48.59 7.21 -54.18
C GLY A 6 -49.92 6.79 -53.52
N SER A 7 -50.70 7.55 -52.74
CA SER A 7 -50.73 8.97 -52.36
C SER A 7 -51.86 9.22 -51.31
N THR A 8 -51.83 10.39 -50.64
CA THR A 8 -52.97 11.28 -50.21
C THR A 8 -54.01 10.77 -49.18
N ALA A 9 -54.66 11.52 -48.27
CA ALA A 9 -54.98 12.94 -48.04
C ALA A 9 -55.26 13.12 -46.51
N SER A 10 -54.89 14.20 -45.81
CA SER A 10 -55.44 15.58 -45.74
C SER A 10 -56.72 15.77 -44.91
N ALA A 11 -56.78 16.94 -44.23
CA ALA A 11 -57.89 17.56 -43.49
C ALA A 11 -57.99 17.20 -41.97
N VAL A 12 -58.26 18.09 -41.01
CA VAL A 12 -58.93 19.40 -40.98
C VAL A 12 -58.38 20.25 -39.81
N GLU A 13 -58.05 21.50 -40.13
CA GLU A 13 -57.81 22.61 -39.21
C GLU A 13 -59.14 23.13 -38.63
N LYS A 14 -59.25 23.27 -37.30
CA LYS A 14 -60.30 24.08 -36.66
C LYS A 14 -59.69 25.01 -35.62
N GLN A 15 -59.58 26.28 -36.03
CA GLN A 15 -59.34 27.42 -35.15
C GLN A 15 -60.62 27.71 -34.35
N GLY A 16 -60.48 27.89 -33.04
CA GLY A 16 -61.53 28.36 -32.14
C GLY A 16 -61.04 29.60 -31.39
N PRO A 17 -61.78 30.72 -31.35
CA PRO A 17 -61.35 31.95 -30.68
C PRO A 17 -62.01 32.05 -29.31
N TYR A 18 -61.30 32.11 -28.19
CA TYR A 18 -61.89 32.68 -26.95
C TYR A 18 -60.85 33.18 -25.93
N ALA A 19 -60.94 34.49 -25.67
CA ALA A 19 -60.77 35.19 -24.40
C ALA A 19 -59.42 35.14 -23.65
N SER A 20 -58.64 36.20 -23.88
CA SER A 20 -57.63 36.72 -22.97
C SER A 20 -58.25 37.21 -21.65
N ARG A 21 -58.07 36.45 -20.56
CA ARG A 21 -58.26 36.94 -19.18
C ARG A 21 -56.91 37.24 -18.55
N GLY A 22 -56.65 38.54 -18.32
CA GLY A 22 -55.48 39.04 -17.62
C GLY A 22 -55.39 38.48 -16.19
N ARG A 23 -54.33 37.73 -15.93
CA ARG A 23 -54.01 37.18 -14.60
C ARG A 23 -52.96 38.08 -13.95
N HIS A 24 -53.35 38.80 -12.90
CA HIS A 24 -52.44 39.56 -12.05
C HIS A 24 -51.31 38.64 -11.51
N LYS A 25 -50.07 38.91 -11.94
CA LYS A 25 -48.86 38.28 -11.39
C LYS A 25 -48.59 38.85 -10.00
N LYS A 26 -49.00 38.13 -8.94
CA LYS A 26 -48.43 38.32 -7.59
C LYS A 26 -46.93 37.99 -7.67
N LYS A 27 -46.06 38.98 -7.46
CA LYS A 27 -44.61 38.79 -7.26
C LYS A 27 -44.40 37.86 -6.05
N LYS A 28 -44.05 36.59 -6.30
CA LYS A 28 -43.53 35.69 -5.26
C LYS A 28 -42.12 36.15 -4.91
N LYS A 29 -41.86 36.42 -3.62
CA LYS A 29 -40.50 36.61 -3.11
C LYS A 29 -39.66 35.37 -3.46
N PRO A 30 -38.39 35.54 -3.89
CA PRO A 30 -37.51 34.39 -4.13
C PRO A 30 -37.32 33.63 -2.81
N PRO A 31 -37.29 32.28 -2.84
CA PRO A 31 -36.99 31.50 -1.65
C PRO A 31 -35.59 31.83 -1.15
N PRO A 32 -35.35 31.81 0.18
CA PRO A 32 -34.03 32.03 0.73
C PRO A 32 -33.08 30.98 0.12
N SER A 33 -31.96 31.48 -0.41
CA SER A 33 -30.82 30.70 -0.88
C SER A 33 -30.52 29.57 0.11
N ALA A 34 -30.89 28.34 -0.24
CA ALA A 34 -30.55 27.16 0.54
C ALA A 34 -29.03 26.99 0.49
N VAL A 35 -28.36 27.32 1.58
CA VAL A 35 -26.97 26.91 1.81
C VAL A 35 -26.98 25.38 1.72
N PRO A 36 -26.18 24.75 0.85
CA PRO A 36 -26.13 23.31 0.76
C PRO A 36 -25.49 22.78 2.04
N THR A 37 -26.30 22.34 2.99
CA THR A 37 -25.83 21.54 4.11
C THR A 37 -25.41 20.19 3.54
N THR A 38 -24.11 20.00 3.32
CA THR A 38 -23.56 18.70 2.93
C THR A 38 -23.84 17.70 4.05
N VAL A 39 -24.82 16.82 3.83
CA VAL A 39 -25.09 15.68 4.70
C VAL A 39 -23.94 14.69 4.48
N VAL A 40 -23.03 14.60 5.45
CA VAL A 40 -21.97 13.60 5.46
C VAL A 40 -22.62 12.23 5.69
N SER A 41 -22.36 11.26 4.80
CA SER A 41 -22.91 9.91 4.95
C SER A 41 -22.15 9.13 6.03
N ASN A 42 -22.81 8.16 6.68
CA ASN A 42 -22.16 7.27 7.65
C ASN A 42 -21.02 6.45 7.02
N GLU A 43 -21.06 6.22 5.70
CA GLU A 43 -19.99 5.52 4.98
C GLU A 43 -18.73 6.38 4.88
N ASP A 44 -18.90 7.68 4.60
CA ASP A 44 -17.77 8.63 4.54
C ASP A 44 -17.12 8.76 5.92
N LEU A 45 -17.90 8.86 7.00
CA LEU A 45 -17.37 8.88 8.37
C LEU A 45 -16.58 7.60 8.72
N CYS A 46 -17.08 6.43 8.31
CA CYS A 46 -16.35 5.17 8.49
C CYS A 46 -15.01 5.17 7.72
N MET A 47 -15.01 5.70 6.49
CA MET A 47 -13.78 5.81 5.70
C MET A 47 -12.78 6.79 6.32
N ASP A 48 -13.23 7.93 6.84
CA ASP A 48 -12.36 8.91 7.50
C ASP A 48 -11.67 8.31 8.75
N LEU A 49 -12.43 7.58 9.58
CA LEU A 49 -11.88 6.85 10.73
C LEU A 49 -10.89 5.75 10.32
N TYR A 50 -11.17 5.07 9.20
CA TYR A 50 -10.27 4.07 8.65
C TYR A 50 -8.96 4.69 8.16
N LEU A 51 -9.03 5.81 7.42
CA LEU A 51 -7.86 6.53 6.93
C LEU A 51 -7.02 7.09 8.08
N ALA A 52 -7.64 7.68 9.10
CA ALA A 52 -6.93 8.13 10.29
C ALA A 52 -6.18 6.97 11.00
N SER A 53 -6.81 5.79 11.08
CA SER A 53 -6.18 4.60 11.65
C SER A 53 -5.04 4.06 10.77
N LEU A 54 -5.19 4.14 9.44
CA LEU A 54 -4.15 3.78 8.48
C LEU A 54 -2.92 4.71 8.63
N HIS A 55 -3.15 6.02 8.72
CA HIS A 55 -2.08 7.01 8.90
C HIS A 55 -1.33 6.81 10.22
N ASP A 56 -2.03 6.60 11.34
CA ASP A 56 -1.41 6.30 12.64
C ASP A 56 -0.56 5.01 12.58
N LEU A 57 -1.04 3.98 11.89
CA LEU A 57 -0.26 2.76 11.69
C LEU A 57 0.99 3.03 10.85
N LEU A 58 0.86 3.74 9.73
CA LEU A 58 1.97 4.06 8.84
C LEU A 58 3.04 4.90 9.55
N ASP A 59 2.64 5.90 10.36
CA ASP A 59 3.57 6.69 11.17
C ASP A 59 4.36 5.82 12.16
N ARG A 60 3.69 4.88 12.84
CA ARG A 60 4.35 3.93 13.77
C ARG A 60 5.29 2.97 13.07
N LEU A 61 4.94 2.52 11.86
CA LEU A 61 5.79 1.66 11.05
C LEU A 61 7.02 2.40 10.55
N MET A 62 6.84 3.66 10.11
CA MET A 62 7.91 4.45 9.52
C MET A 62 8.87 5.05 10.55
N ALA A 63 8.39 5.39 11.74
CA ALA A 63 9.21 6.03 12.79
C ALA A 63 10.55 5.32 13.06
N PRO A 64 10.62 3.98 13.21
CA PRO A 64 11.88 3.27 13.37
C PRO A 64 12.61 2.96 12.05
N LEU A 65 11.94 2.99 10.89
CA LEU A 65 12.55 2.62 9.60
C LEU A 65 13.28 3.78 8.91
N GLN A 66 12.77 5.00 9.05
CA GLN A 66 13.40 6.24 8.58
C GLN A 66 14.02 6.13 7.16
N PRO A 67 13.20 5.95 6.10
CA PRO A 67 13.71 5.86 4.74
C PRO A 67 14.48 7.13 4.34
N ARG A 68 15.62 6.95 3.66
CA ARG A 68 16.55 8.07 3.33
C ARG A 68 16.48 8.56 1.88
N HIS A 69 15.88 7.77 0.99
CA HIS A 69 15.91 8.07 -0.45
C HIS A 69 14.53 7.99 -1.08
N THR A 70 13.84 6.87 -0.90
CA THR A 70 12.54 6.65 -1.54
C THR A 70 11.58 5.96 -0.60
N LEU A 71 10.35 6.45 -0.59
CA LEU A 71 9.18 5.78 -0.04
C LEU A 71 8.32 5.29 -1.22
N PHE A 72 8.15 3.97 -1.36
CA PHE A 72 7.34 3.35 -2.40
C PHE A 72 6.14 2.62 -1.76
N LEU A 73 4.93 3.10 -2.01
CA LEU A 73 3.69 2.46 -1.57
C LEU A 73 3.06 1.71 -2.75
N SER A 74 2.57 0.51 -2.45
CA SER A 74 1.94 -0.35 -3.44
C SER A 74 0.57 -0.80 -2.95
N ILE A 75 -0.44 -0.53 -3.75
CA ILE A 75 -1.82 -0.95 -3.50
C ILE A 75 -2.17 -2.04 -4.51
N ASP A 76 -2.82 -3.10 -4.03
CA ASP A 76 -3.27 -4.23 -4.84
C ASP A 76 -4.14 -3.77 -6.02
N GLY A 77 -3.68 -4.07 -7.24
CA GLY A 77 -4.44 -3.87 -8.47
C GLY A 77 -5.15 -5.15 -8.92
N ALA A 78 -5.74 -5.09 -10.12
CA ALA A 78 -6.37 -6.26 -10.73
C ALA A 78 -5.30 -7.29 -11.16
N SER A 79 -5.53 -8.55 -10.79
CA SER A 79 -4.70 -9.72 -11.17
C SER A 79 -5.62 -10.83 -11.61
N VAL A 80 -5.54 -11.22 -12.88
CA VAL A 80 -6.43 -12.24 -13.49
C VAL A 80 -6.18 -13.62 -12.85
N ALA A 81 -4.90 -13.96 -12.62
CA ALA A 81 -4.49 -15.25 -12.08
C ALA A 81 -5.03 -15.49 -10.66
N LYS A 82 -5.08 -14.47 -9.79
CA LYS A 82 -5.63 -14.61 -8.43
C LYS A 82 -7.13 -14.33 -8.32
N VAL A 83 -7.87 -14.08 -9.41
CA VAL A 83 -9.34 -13.85 -9.32
C VAL A 83 -10.09 -15.02 -8.65
N PRO A 84 -9.88 -16.30 -9.03
CA PRO A 84 -10.60 -17.41 -8.42
C PRO A 84 -10.32 -17.54 -6.92
N GLU A 85 -9.05 -17.37 -6.53
CA GLU A 85 -8.62 -17.39 -5.14
C GLU A 85 -9.25 -16.25 -4.34
N LYS A 86 -9.17 -15.01 -4.85
CA LYS A 86 -9.77 -13.82 -4.24
C LYS A 86 -11.29 -13.98 -4.11
N ARG A 87 -11.96 -14.56 -5.12
CA ARG A 87 -13.40 -14.88 -5.09
C ARG A 87 -13.74 -15.89 -4.00
N ASN A 88 -13.05 -17.02 -3.95
CA ASN A 88 -13.28 -18.07 -2.95
C ASN A 88 -13.06 -17.56 -1.52
N ARG A 89 -12.03 -16.73 -1.31
CA ARG A 89 -11.79 -16.07 -0.01
C ARG A 89 -12.96 -15.17 0.39
N ARG A 90 -13.51 -14.40 -0.55
CA ARG A 90 -14.66 -13.49 -0.31
C ARG A 90 -15.93 -14.23 0.05
N LEU A 91 -16.17 -15.39 -0.55
CA LEU A 91 -17.34 -16.22 -0.28
C LEU A 91 -17.37 -16.78 1.15
N LYS A 92 -16.22 -16.86 1.83
CA LYS A 92 -16.13 -17.33 3.22
C LYS A 92 -16.66 -16.32 4.24
N TYR A 93 -16.66 -15.02 3.92
CA TYR A 93 -17.08 -13.98 4.87
C TYR A 93 -18.59 -13.77 4.86
N ARG A 94 -19.15 -13.39 6.01
CA ARG A 94 -20.57 -13.09 6.20
C ARG A 94 -20.76 -11.71 6.83
N GLY A 95 -21.98 -11.16 6.71
CA GLY A 95 -22.38 -9.92 7.38
C GLY A 95 -21.54 -8.70 6.98
N PRO A 96 -21.32 -7.73 7.91
CA PRO A 96 -20.60 -6.49 7.65
C PRO A 96 -19.18 -6.69 7.12
N GLN A 97 -18.50 -7.76 7.55
CA GLN A 97 -17.15 -8.06 7.09
C GLN A 97 -17.09 -8.38 5.59
N ARG A 98 -18.12 -9.01 5.04
CA ARG A 98 -18.22 -9.27 3.59
C ARG A 98 -18.37 -7.96 2.81
N VAL A 99 -19.18 -7.03 3.30
CA VAL A 99 -19.41 -5.73 2.67
C VAL A 99 -18.10 -4.92 2.64
N TRP A 100 -17.44 -4.81 3.79
CA TRP A 100 -16.16 -4.11 3.88
C TRP A 100 -15.08 -4.73 2.98
N ARG A 101 -14.93 -6.07 3.00
CA ARG A 101 -13.94 -6.75 2.14
C ARG A 101 -14.27 -6.70 0.65
N ALA A 102 -15.55 -6.58 0.28
CA ALA A 102 -15.94 -6.34 -1.10
C ALA A 102 -15.56 -4.92 -1.55
N ALA A 103 -15.67 -3.94 -0.66
CA ALA A 103 -15.23 -2.57 -0.91
C ALA A 103 -13.70 -2.48 -1.12
N LEU A 104 -12.90 -3.37 -0.53
CA LEU A 104 -11.46 -3.51 -0.78
C LEU A 104 -11.15 -4.28 -2.08
N THR A 105 -11.58 -3.72 -3.20
CA THR A 105 -11.32 -4.24 -4.56
C THR A 105 -10.95 -3.09 -5.48
N PRO A 106 -10.01 -3.28 -6.43
CA PRO A 106 -9.82 -2.33 -7.51
C PRO A 106 -11.14 -1.94 -8.19
N GLY A 107 -11.32 -0.65 -8.48
CA GLY A 107 -12.51 -0.10 -9.14
C GLY A 107 -13.64 0.34 -8.21
N THR A 108 -13.53 0.17 -6.89
CA THR A 108 -14.53 0.70 -5.95
C THR A 108 -14.17 2.13 -5.50
N ARG A 109 -15.19 2.89 -5.08
CA ARG A 109 -14.99 4.22 -4.46
C ARG A 109 -14.09 4.16 -3.22
N ALA A 110 -14.29 3.16 -2.37
CA ALA A 110 -13.47 2.98 -1.16
C ALA A 110 -11.99 2.78 -1.49
N MET A 111 -11.66 2.00 -2.53
CA MET A 111 -10.27 1.79 -2.94
C MET A 111 -9.62 3.07 -3.46
N GLN A 112 -10.40 3.91 -4.16
CA GLN A 112 -9.95 5.23 -4.61
C GLN A 112 -9.68 6.16 -3.41
N GLN A 113 -10.59 6.22 -2.43
CA GLN A 113 -10.40 7.00 -1.21
C GLN A 113 -9.17 6.54 -0.41
N ILE A 114 -8.92 5.23 -0.36
CA ILE A 114 -7.71 4.67 0.26
C ILE A 114 -6.45 5.10 -0.49
N ALA A 115 -6.47 5.06 -1.83
CA ALA A 115 -5.33 5.50 -2.63
C ALA A 115 -5.04 7.00 -2.45
N ASP A 116 -6.07 7.83 -2.43
CA ASP A 116 -5.93 9.28 -2.25
C ASP A 116 -5.42 9.61 -0.83
N GLY A 117 -6.02 9.03 0.20
CA GLY A 117 -5.56 9.21 1.58
C GLY A 117 -4.15 8.67 1.83
N ALA A 118 -3.78 7.54 1.21
CA ALA A 118 -2.41 7.02 1.30
C ALA A 118 -1.41 7.93 0.57
N TRP A 119 -1.79 8.50 -0.59
CA TRP A 119 -0.97 9.45 -1.34
C TRP A 119 -0.70 10.71 -0.54
N GLU A 120 -1.74 11.32 0.03
CA GLU A 120 -1.62 12.55 0.82
C GLU A 120 -0.68 12.35 2.01
N TRP A 121 -0.85 11.25 2.75
CA TRP A 121 0.04 10.91 3.85
C TRP A 121 1.48 10.69 3.38
N ALA A 122 1.68 9.91 2.32
CA ALA A 122 3.02 9.56 1.84
C ALA A 122 3.77 10.78 1.30
N LEU A 123 3.07 11.66 0.56
CA LEU A 123 3.62 12.92 0.07
C LEU A 123 4.01 13.85 1.21
N GLY A 124 3.15 13.98 2.23
CA GLY A 124 3.44 14.74 3.44
C GLY A 124 4.66 14.20 4.19
N TYR A 125 4.71 12.88 4.40
CA TYR A 125 5.84 12.20 5.04
C TYR A 125 7.15 12.40 4.27
N ALA A 126 7.13 12.18 2.96
CA ALA A 126 8.30 12.31 2.11
C ALA A 126 8.81 13.75 2.00
N THR A 127 7.91 14.72 1.93
CA THR A 127 8.25 16.16 1.94
C THR A 127 8.96 16.55 3.23
N ARG A 128 8.47 16.08 4.38
CA ARG A 128 9.12 16.34 5.68
C ARG A 128 10.54 15.79 5.77
N LEU A 129 10.81 14.67 5.11
CA LEU A 129 12.13 14.05 5.09
C LEU A 129 13.02 14.46 3.92
N GLY A 130 12.49 15.19 2.93
CA GLY A 130 13.22 15.52 1.71
C GLY A 130 13.54 14.30 0.84
N ILE A 131 12.68 13.29 0.82
CA ILE A 131 12.86 12.04 0.06
C ILE A 131 11.88 11.94 -1.12
N SER A 132 12.17 11.04 -2.06
CA SER A 132 11.27 10.73 -3.18
C SER A 132 10.06 9.93 -2.70
N CYS A 133 8.88 10.20 -3.24
CA CYS A 133 7.65 9.45 -2.96
C CYS A 133 7.05 8.86 -4.23
N MET A 134 6.71 7.58 -4.18
CA MET A 134 6.02 6.87 -5.25
C MET A 134 4.83 6.10 -4.70
N LEU A 135 3.69 6.19 -5.38
CA LEU A 135 2.52 5.36 -5.12
C LEU A 135 2.11 4.63 -6.39
N SER A 136 2.03 3.30 -6.34
CA SER A 136 1.37 2.49 -7.35
C SER A 136 -0.01 2.08 -6.84
N ASP A 137 -1.05 2.76 -7.33
CA ASP A 137 -2.40 2.55 -6.83
C ASP A 137 -3.11 1.34 -7.49
N ALA A 138 -4.38 1.13 -7.17
CA ALA A 138 -5.18 0.02 -7.66
C ALA A 138 -5.49 0.08 -9.17
N GLN A 139 -5.22 1.21 -9.85
CA GLN A 139 -5.39 1.35 -11.30
C GLN A 139 -4.30 0.62 -12.08
N VAL A 140 -3.09 0.51 -11.49
CA VAL A 140 -2.01 -0.29 -12.08
C VAL A 140 -2.34 -1.77 -11.91
N SER A 141 -2.55 -2.47 -13.02
CA SER A 141 -2.84 -3.91 -13.05
C SER A 141 -1.61 -4.70 -12.60
N GLN A 142 -1.62 -5.20 -11.37
CA GLN A 142 -0.68 -6.16 -10.80
C GLN A 142 -0.98 -6.27 -9.30
N GLU A 143 -0.50 -7.32 -8.65
CA GLU A 143 -0.53 -7.40 -7.19
C GLU A 143 0.50 -6.48 -6.55
N GLY A 144 0.22 -6.07 -5.31
CA GLY A 144 1.05 -5.14 -4.57
C GLY A 144 2.49 -5.64 -4.43
N GLU A 145 2.64 -6.93 -4.14
CA GLU A 145 3.92 -7.64 -3.99
C GLU A 145 4.74 -7.57 -5.28
N THR A 146 4.11 -7.91 -6.42
CA THR A 146 4.76 -7.92 -7.73
C THR A 146 5.24 -6.53 -8.13
N LYS A 147 4.44 -5.48 -7.87
CA LYS A 147 4.83 -4.09 -8.11
C LYS A 147 6.08 -3.70 -7.31
N ILE A 148 6.14 -4.09 -6.04
CA ILE A 148 7.29 -3.83 -5.16
C ILE A 148 8.54 -4.51 -5.72
N PHE A 149 8.47 -5.79 -6.06
CA PHE A 149 9.65 -6.50 -6.56
C PHE A 149 10.09 -6.06 -7.94
N ASN A 150 9.16 -5.71 -8.83
CA ASN A 150 9.51 -5.09 -10.11
C ASN A 150 10.25 -3.76 -9.91
N TYR A 151 9.85 -2.95 -8.93
CA TYR A 151 10.58 -1.74 -8.58
C TYR A 151 11.98 -2.04 -8.03
N ILE A 152 12.09 -2.99 -7.08
CA ILE A 152 13.37 -3.38 -6.48
C ILE A 152 14.34 -3.90 -7.54
N LEU A 153 13.91 -4.81 -8.41
CA LEU A 153 14.75 -5.38 -9.46
C LEU A 153 15.27 -4.29 -10.41
N ARG A 154 14.40 -3.39 -10.87
CA ARG A 154 14.80 -2.26 -11.72
C ARG A 154 15.80 -1.34 -11.01
N ARG A 155 15.57 -1.05 -9.72
CA ARG A 155 16.45 -0.17 -8.97
C ARG A 155 17.80 -0.82 -8.69
N ALA A 156 17.83 -2.10 -8.36
CA ALA A 156 19.05 -2.87 -8.11
C ALA A 156 19.93 -3.01 -9.37
N CYS A 157 19.34 -2.97 -10.57
CA CYS A 157 20.11 -2.89 -11.83
C CYS A 157 20.82 -1.54 -12.01
N ILE A 158 20.25 -0.46 -11.47
CA ILE A 158 20.83 0.89 -11.56
C ILE A 158 21.86 1.10 -10.44
N ASP A 159 21.52 0.68 -9.23
CA ASP A 159 22.34 0.82 -8.04
C ASP A 159 22.21 -0.44 -7.18
N PRO A 160 23.17 -1.39 -7.27
CA PRO A 160 23.10 -2.67 -6.56
C PRO A 160 23.32 -2.54 -5.05
N ASP A 161 23.84 -1.41 -4.58
CA ASP A 161 24.12 -1.15 -3.16
C ASP A 161 22.94 -0.47 -2.45
N THR A 162 21.87 -0.12 -3.19
CA THR A 162 20.63 0.36 -2.59
C THR A 162 20.10 -0.67 -1.60
N THR A 163 19.86 -0.23 -0.36
CA THR A 163 19.21 -1.03 0.68
C THR A 163 17.70 -0.83 0.66
N PHE A 164 16.95 -1.93 0.66
CA PHE A 164 15.50 -1.95 0.65
C PHE A 164 14.95 -2.53 1.95
N ALA A 165 13.95 -1.87 2.52
CA ALA A 165 13.10 -2.44 3.57
C ALA A 165 11.70 -2.69 2.99
N VAL A 166 11.28 -3.95 2.93
CA VAL A 166 9.96 -4.35 2.41
C VAL A 166 9.06 -4.69 3.58
N ILE A 167 7.98 -3.92 3.74
CA ILE A 167 6.98 -4.17 4.78
C ILE A 167 5.87 -5.05 4.22
N SER A 168 5.69 -6.25 4.76
CA SER A 168 4.61 -7.16 4.37
C SER A 168 4.26 -8.12 5.51
N LYS A 169 3.01 -8.61 5.52
CA LYS A 169 2.58 -9.73 6.37
C LYS A 169 2.44 -11.03 5.58
N ASP A 170 2.47 -10.96 4.25
CA ASP A 170 2.23 -12.12 3.39
C ASP A 170 3.51 -12.93 3.21
N SER A 171 3.39 -14.26 3.29
CA SER A 171 4.52 -15.19 3.10
C SER A 171 5.04 -15.19 1.67
N ASP A 172 4.17 -14.93 0.70
CA ASP A 172 4.50 -14.87 -0.73
C ASP A 172 5.56 -13.80 -0.98
N THR A 173 5.48 -12.69 -0.27
CA THR A 173 6.46 -11.60 -0.33
C THR A 173 7.86 -12.08 0.07
N PHE A 174 7.97 -12.96 1.08
CA PHE A 174 9.26 -13.50 1.50
C PHE A 174 9.88 -14.42 0.43
N VAL A 175 9.06 -15.31 -0.16
CA VAL A 175 9.49 -16.22 -1.22
C VAL A 175 9.88 -15.45 -2.49
N GLN A 176 9.10 -14.44 -2.87
CA GLN A 176 9.40 -13.59 -4.01
C GLN A 176 10.71 -12.82 -3.83
N GLY A 177 11.00 -12.29 -2.63
CA GLY A 177 12.29 -11.61 -2.43
C GLY A 177 13.48 -12.55 -2.33
N LEU A 178 13.30 -13.80 -1.88
CA LEU A 178 14.34 -14.85 -2.06
C LEU A 178 14.68 -15.02 -3.54
N ALA A 179 13.66 -15.06 -4.41
CA ALA A 179 13.85 -15.19 -5.86
C ALA A 179 14.47 -13.94 -6.50
N CYS A 180 14.35 -12.75 -5.89
CA CYS A 180 14.93 -11.51 -6.41
C CYS A 180 16.47 -11.47 -6.29
N LEU A 181 17.07 -12.27 -5.40
CA LEU A 181 18.54 -12.39 -5.21
C LEU A 181 19.31 -11.07 -5.00
N THR A 182 18.61 -9.98 -4.69
CA THR A 182 19.18 -8.66 -4.39
C THR A 182 19.81 -8.68 -2.99
N ARG A 183 21.05 -8.18 -2.87
CA ARG A 183 21.87 -8.34 -1.66
C ARG A 183 21.32 -7.64 -0.42
N HIS A 184 20.72 -6.46 -0.59
CA HIS A 184 20.37 -5.59 0.53
C HIS A 184 18.85 -5.44 0.72
N VAL A 185 18.11 -6.56 0.74
CA VAL A 185 16.67 -6.56 1.06
C VAL A 185 16.44 -7.07 2.48
N PHE A 186 15.79 -6.23 3.28
CA PHE A 186 15.29 -6.53 4.61
C PHE A 186 13.77 -6.64 4.57
N PHE A 187 13.23 -7.72 5.10
CA PHE A 187 11.79 -7.87 5.30
C PHE A 187 11.41 -7.40 6.68
N VAL A 188 10.38 -6.56 6.75
CA VAL A 188 9.85 -6.03 7.98
C VAL A 188 8.42 -6.50 8.10
N THR A 189 8.17 -7.41 9.03
CA THR A 189 6.80 -7.76 9.44
C THR A 189 6.47 -7.00 10.72
N TYR A 190 5.20 -6.93 11.07
CA TYR A 190 4.77 -6.19 12.25
C TYR A 190 3.59 -6.84 12.94
N ASP A 191 3.51 -6.71 14.26
CA ASP A 191 2.34 -7.09 15.05
C ASP A 191 1.84 -5.93 15.89
N VAL A 192 0.51 -5.80 15.93
CA VAL A 192 -0.17 -4.76 16.69
C VAL A 192 -0.70 -5.39 17.96
N LYS A 193 -0.11 -5.05 19.11
CA LYS A 193 -0.58 -5.54 20.41
C LYS A 193 -1.90 -4.86 20.77
N PRO A 194 -3.03 -5.60 20.86
CA PRO A 194 -4.36 -4.99 20.99
C PRO A 194 -4.51 -4.08 22.21
N GLN A 195 -3.85 -4.44 23.32
CA GLN A 195 -3.99 -3.78 24.62
C GLN A 195 -3.24 -2.45 24.70
N THR A 196 -2.07 -2.36 24.05
CA THR A 196 -1.18 -1.19 24.17
C THR A 196 -1.11 -0.37 22.89
N ARG A 197 -1.75 -0.85 21.80
CA ARG A 197 -1.58 -0.35 20.42
C ARG A 197 -0.11 -0.26 19.98
N ARG A 198 0.83 -0.90 20.70
CA ARG A 198 2.24 -0.92 20.31
C ARG A 198 2.39 -1.76 19.05
N VAL A 199 3.19 -1.24 18.12
CA VAL A 199 3.62 -1.93 16.91
C VAL A 199 4.98 -2.54 17.22
N GLU A 200 5.06 -3.87 17.20
CA GLU A 200 6.30 -4.61 17.29
C GLU A 200 6.77 -4.93 15.88
N LEU A 201 8.02 -4.61 15.55
CA LEU A 201 8.61 -4.89 14.25
C LEU A 201 9.51 -6.11 14.33
N HIS A 202 9.39 -7.00 13.35
CA HIS A 202 10.29 -8.13 13.17
C HIS A 202 11.03 -7.95 11.84
N VAL A 203 12.36 -7.87 11.92
CA VAL A 203 13.21 -7.60 10.75
C VAL A 203 13.98 -8.85 10.39
N TYR A 204 13.84 -9.29 9.15
CA TYR A 204 14.50 -10.46 8.59
C TYR A 204 15.45 -10.03 7.47
N SER A 205 16.69 -10.53 7.52
CA SER A 205 17.68 -10.36 6.46
C SER A 205 17.76 -11.65 5.65
N LEU A 206 17.52 -11.54 4.33
CA LEU A 206 17.64 -12.67 3.42
C LEU A 206 19.04 -13.26 3.40
N TRP A 207 20.07 -12.41 3.43
CA TRP A 207 21.45 -12.85 3.44
C TRP A 207 21.80 -13.64 4.70
N ARG A 208 21.30 -13.23 5.86
CA ARG A 208 21.46 -14.00 7.10
C ARG A 208 20.72 -15.33 7.03
N ALA A 209 19.53 -15.36 6.46
CA ALA A 209 18.78 -16.61 6.26
C ALA A 209 19.48 -17.55 5.26
N ALA A 210 19.97 -17.03 4.13
CA ALA A 210 20.70 -17.79 3.13
C ALA A 210 22.04 -18.31 3.66
N LEU A 211 22.80 -17.50 4.40
CA LEU A 211 24.01 -17.93 5.10
C LEU A 211 23.71 -19.01 6.13
N ALA A 212 22.63 -18.87 6.91
CA ALA A 212 22.22 -19.90 7.86
C ALA A 212 21.85 -21.21 7.14
N CYS A 213 21.08 -21.15 6.05
CA CYS A 213 20.74 -22.32 5.25
C CYS A 213 21.97 -22.97 4.60
N ALA A 214 22.87 -22.18 4.02
CA ALA A 214 24.12 -22.66 3.43
C ALA A 214 25.02 -23.32 4.49
N TYR A 215 25.11 -22.72 5.68
CA TYR A 215 25.83 -23.29 6.81
C TYR A 215 25.20 -24.60 7.29
N SER A 216 23.87 -24.66 7.45
CA SER A 216 23.16 -25.88 7.82
C SER A 216 23.34 -27.00 6.79
N LEU A 217 23.30 -26.67 5.49
CA LEU A 217 23.59 -27.62 4.41
C LEU A 217 25.04 -28.10 4.47
N HIS A 218 26.00 -27.21 4.71
CA HIS A 218 27.41 -27.58 4.85
C HIS A 218 27.64 -28.53 6.02
N VAL A 219 27.04 -28.25 7.19
CA VAL A 219 27.08 -29.12 8.37
C VAL A 219 26.42 -30.47 8.09
N ALA A 220 25.26 -30.49 7.43
CA ALA A 220 24.57 -31.74 7.06
C ALA A 220 25.39 -32.59 6.09
N PHE A 221 26.00 -31.96 5.08
CA PHE A 221 26.91 -32.64 4.15
C PHE A 221 28.18 -33.16 4.83
N ALA A 222 28.76 -32.40 5.77
CA ALA A 222 29.91 -32.84 6.56
C ALA A 222 29.55 -34.05 7.44
N ALA A 223 28.41 -34.01 8.13
CA ALA A 223 27.91 -35.12 8.95
C ALA A 223 27.66 -36.37 8.11
N ALA A 224 27.05 -36.24 6.92
CA ALA A 224 26.82 -37.36 6.01
C ALA A 224 28.14 -38.01 5.53
N ARG A 225 29.18 -37.22 5.27
CA ARG A 225 30.52 -37.75 4.92
C ARG A 225 31.21 -38.46 6.09
N CYS A 226 30.95 -38.06 7.33
CA CYS A 226 31.48 -38.75 8.51
C CYS A 226 30.80 -40.09 8.76
N THR A 227 29.51 -40.24 8.38
CA THR A 227 28.78 -41.51 8.53
C THR A 227 29.15 -42.61 7.54
N SER A 228 29.92 -42.29 6.49
CA SER A 228 30.40 -43.28 5.50
C SER A 228 31.74 -43.94 5.87
N VAL A 229 32.24 -43.75 7.10
CA VAL A 229 33.42 -44.46 7.60
C VAL A 229 32.96 -45.74 8.32
N PRO A 230 33.32 -46.94 7.84
CA PRO A 230 32.99 -48.20 8.53
C PRO A 230 33.68 -48.23 9.90
N GLY A 231 32.90 -48.21 10.99
CA GLY A 231 33.40 -48.34 12.38
C GLY A 231 33.01 -47.24 13.37
N ALA A 232 32.26 -46.21 12.96
CA ALA A 232 31.94 -45.04 13.81
C ALA A 232 30.66 -45.18 14.67
N ASP A 233 30.39 -46.35 15.25
CA ASP A 233 29.14 -46.62 16.00
C ASP A 233 29.16 -46.20 17.49
N ARG A 234 30.22 -45.55 18.00
CA ARG A 234 30.37 -45.31 19.45
C ARG A 234 30.01 -43.91 19.98
N HIS A 235 29.55 -42.96 19.16
CA HIS A 235 29.30 -41.58 19.64
C HIS A 235 28.00 -40.92 19.12
N ARG A 236 26.94 -41.71 18.94
CA ARG A 236 25.66 -41.24 18.37
C ARG A 236 24.82 -40.31 19.27
N ASP A 237 25.15 -40.16 20.56
CA ASP A 237 24.23 -39.61 21.56
C ASP A 237 24.45 -38.13 21.97
N GLN A 238 25.25 -37.32 21.25
CA GLN A 238 25.57 -35.95 21.72
C GLN A 238 25.28 -34.78 20.76
N LEU A 239 24.66 -35.00 19.60
CA LEU A 239 24.26 -33.88 18.72
C LEU A 239 22.78 -33.52 18.92
N VAL A 240 22.50 -32.80 20.01
CA VAL A 240 21.23 -32.12 20.21
C VAL A 240 21.28 -30.79 19.47
N PHE A 241 20.52 -30.66 18.39
CA PHE A 241 20.34 -29.39 17.68
C PHE A 241 19.52 -28.43 18.55
N ALA A 242 20.13 -27.34 19.01
CA ALA A 242 19.41 -26.25 19.64
C ALA A 242 18.57 -25.51 18.57
N PRO A 243 17.24 -25.33 18.76
CA PRO A 243 16.43 -24.55 17.84
C PRO A 243 16.91 -23.09 17.80
N TRP A 244 16.98 -22.54 16.59
CA TRP A 244 17.29 -21.12 16.35
C TRP A 244 16.19 -20.24 16.95
N ALA A 245 16.55 -19.41 17.94
CA ALA A 245 15.68 -18.38 18.48
C ALA A 245 15.90 -17.05 17.70
N PRO A 246 14.85 -16.39 17.20
CA PRO A 246 14.99 -15.06 16.64
C PRO A 246 15.46 -14.08 17.72
N THR A 247 16.47 -13.27 17.41
CA THR A 247 16.92 -12.19 18.29
C THR A 247 15.86 -11.09 18.31
N SER A 248 14.99 -11.09 19.33
CA SER A 248 14.18 -9.92 19.65
C SER A 248 15.11 -8.85 20.25
N THR A 249 15.42 -7.82 19.47
CA THR A 249 16.02 -6.62 20.04
C THR A 249 14.90 -5.85 20.75
N ASN A 250 14.74 -6.08 22.05
CA ASN A 250 13.96 -5.20 22.93
C ASN A 250 14.64 -3.83 23.00
N ALA A 251 14.34 -2.94 22.06
CA ALA A 251 14.67 -1.53 22.16
C ALA A 251 13.66 -0.83 23.08
N SER A 252 13.79 -1.02 24.39
CA SER A 252 13.07 -0.21 25.37
C SER A 252 13.85 -0.10 26.68
N LYS A 253 14.87 0.77 26.68
CA LYS A 253 15.36 1.52 27.84
C LYS A 253 16.43 2.49 27.36
N ALA A 254 16.00 3.65 26.85
CA ALA A 254 16.84 4.85 26.85
C ALA A 254 16.25 5.76 27.93
N ALA A 255 17.07 6.04 28.93
CA ALA A 255 16.77 6.94 30.03
C ALA A 255 16.68 8.39 29.52
N ASP A 256 15.82 9.18 30.17
CA ASP A 256 15.78 10.63 30.10
C ASP A 256 17.19 11.23 30.26
N PRO A 257 17.68 12.05 29.32
CA PRO A 257 18.64 13.09 29.63
C PRO A 257 17.86 14.36 29.99
N GLY A 258 18.01 14.82 31.24
CA GLY A 258 17.54 16.12 31.68
C GLY A 258 18.13 17.29 30.86
N PRO A 259 17.61 18.51 31.04
CA PRO A 259 17.88 19.62 30.16
C PRO A 259 19.24 20.24 30.49
N ASP A 260 20.08 20.44 29.47
CA ASP A 260 21.25 21.31 29.56
C ASP A 260 21.18 22.41 28.47
N PRO A 261 21.84 23.56 28.72
CA PRO A 261 21.29 24.86 28.37
C PRO A 261 21.73 25.39 27.00
N ALA A 262 20.94 26.37 26.56
CA ALA A 262 21.09 27.29 25.44
C ALA A 262 22.52 27.45 24.87
N LEU A 263 22.64 27.21 23.56
CA LEU A 263 23.68 27.81 22.72
C LEU A 263 23.06 28.51 21.51
N GLY A 264 23.21 29.83 21.50
CA GLY A 264 23.57 30.68 20.36
C GLY A 264 22.88 30.43 19.02
N SER A 265 21.87 31.24 18.74
CA SER A 265 21.34 31.52 17.42
C SER A 265 22.38 32.20 16.52
N ASP A 266 22.55 31.70 15.29
CA ASP A 266 23.10 32.47 14.18
C ASP A 266 22.21 32.26 12.93
N PRO A 267 21.48 33.29 12.45
CA PRO A 267 20.49 33.12 11.41
C PRO A 267 21.04 33.62 10.08
N GLN A 268 21.73 32.77 9.29
CA GLN A 268 21.85 32.96 7.83
C GLN A 268 22.58 31.80 7.14
N LYS A 269 21.82 30.75 6.79
CA LYS A 269 22.08 29.93 5.58
C LYS A 269 20.87 29.06 5.25
N VAL A 270 19.85 29.68 4.65
CA VAL A 270 18.76 28.95 4.00
C VAL A 270 19.30 28.39 2.68
N MET A 271 19.90 27.20 2.71
CA MET A 271 19.97 26.36 1.51
C MET A 271 18.59 25.75 1.31
N GLN A 272 17.91 26.18 0.25
CA GLN A 272 16.66 25.59 -0.20
C GLN A 272 16.90 24.10 -0.51
N ALA A 273 16.31 23.22 0.29
CA ALA A 273 16.18 21.81 -0.06
C ALA A 273 15.30 21.69 -1.32
N PRO A 274 15.60 20.81 -2.27
CA PRO A 274 14.73 20.58 -3.41
C PRO A 274 13.37 20.07 -2.91
N ALA A 275 12.29 20.73 -3.33
CA ALA A 275 10.93 20.30 -3.04
C ALA A 275 10.75 18.82 -3.41
N GLY A 276 10.19 18.03 -2.49
CA GLY A 276 10.00 16.59 -2.68
C GLY A 276 9.28 16.29 -3.98
N GLN A 277 9.95 15.59 -4.90
CA GLN A 277 9.34 15.13 -6.14
C GLN A 277 8.49 13.90 -5.83
N GLY A 278 7.17 14.06 -5.86
CA GLY A 278 6.21 12.97 -5.75
C GLY A 278 5.76 12.49 -7.12
N LYS A 279 5.76 11.18 -7.37
CA LYS A 279 5.17 10.57 -8.56
C LYS A 279 4.07 9.58 -8.19
N ARG A 280 2.84 9.86 -8.64
CA ARG A 280 1.73 8.91 -8.57
C ARG A 280 1.69 8.12 -9.88
N LEU A 281 1.92 6.81 -9.80
CA LEU A 281 1.91 5.93 -10.96
C LEU A 281 0.48 5.54 -11.27
N LEU A 282 -0.13 6.22 -12.24
CA LEU A 282 -1.49 5.94 -12.73
C LEU A 282 -1.51 4.92 -13.88
N THR A 283 -0.35 4.66 -14.49
CA THR A 283 -0.16 3.67 -15.56
C THR A 283 1.19 2.97 -15.38
N GLU A 284 1.39 1.84 -16.06
CA GLU A 284 2.72 1.24 -16.19
C GLU A 284 3.62 2.18 -17.00
N GLU A 285 4.27 3.13 -16.34
CA GLU A 285 5.35 3.86 -16.98
C GLU A 285 6.51 2.89 -17.25
N THR A 286 6.51 2.38 -18.47
CA THR A 286 7.55 1.55 -19.08
C THR A 286 8.66 2.38 -19.73
N GLY A 287 8.66 3.70 -19.57
CA GLY A 287 9.61 4.60 -20.22
C GLY A 287 10.70 5.16 -19.31
N PHE A 288 11.89 4.56 -19.35
CA PHE A 288 13.15 5.31 -19.29
C PHE A 288 14.01 4.86 -20.49
N PRO A 289 14.82 5.75 -21.07
CA PRO A 289 15.56 5.44 -22.29
C PRO A 289 16.61 4.36 -21.99
N ARG A 290 16.81 3.50 -22.98
CA ARG A 290 17.93 2.55 -23.02
C ARG A 290 19.27 3.27 -22.92
#